data_AF-G3TZJ3-F1
#
_entry.id   AF-G3TZJ3-F1
#
_cell.length_a   1.000
_cell.length_b   1.000
_cell.length_c   1.000
_cell.angle_alpha   90.00
_cell.angle_beta   90.00
_cell.angle_gamma   90.00
#
_symmetry.space_group_name_H-M   'P 1'
#
loop_
_entity.id
_entity.type
_entity.pdbx_description
1 polymer ?
#
loop_
_entity_poly.entity_id
_entity_poly.type
_entity_poly.pdbx_seq_one_letter_code
_entity_poly.pdbx_strand_id
1 'polypeptide(L)'
;ITIHEVTLEDEACYSCLFNVFPLGSRERQICLNILTVSELRAVLQSNPDSEGFLTVIYSAMGKPAPQISLSPSQVLMHPSKEYRAQNPNGTITVTKMDNISLEAVWSLGQQNVIVRMDHPLRQEEKIIPLSLKQESSEGPVFHWPVLYPFFLFVRFVHCLI
;
A
#
# COMPACT_ATOMS: atom_id res chain seq x y z
N ILE A 1 -8.47 -36.87 -10.66
CA ILE A 1 -8.46 -35.58 -11.38
C ILE A 1 -7.40 -34.71 -10.73
N THR A 2 -6.50 -34.16 -11.53
CA THR A 2 -5.49 -33.20 -11.06
C THR A 2 -5.63 -31.97 -11.92
N ILE A 3 -5.81 -30.80 -11.29
CA ILE A 3 -5.89 -29.52 -11.97
C ILE A 3 -4.56 -28.82 -11.71
N HIS A 4 -3.86 -28.45 -12.77
CA HIS A 4 -2.58 -27.75 -12.70
C HIS A 4 -2.81 -26.27 -13.04
N GLU A 5 -1.97 -25.38 -12.49
CA GLU A 5 -1.98 -23.95 -12.82
C GLU A 5 -3.36 -23.29 -12.68
N VAL A 6 -3.99 -23.50 -11.52
CA VAL A 6 -5.35 -23.04 -11.23
C VAL A 6 -5.47 -21.51 -11.40
N THR A 7 -6.48 -21.09 -12.16
CA THR A 7 -6.85 -19.69 -12.40
C THR A 7 -8.21 -19.36 -11.79
N LEU A 8 -8.54 -18.09 -11.61
CA LEU A 8 -9.84 -17.66 -11.04
C LEU A 8 -11.06 -18.15 -11.84
N GLU A 9 -10.88 -18.49 -13.12
CA GLU A 9 -11.93 -19.02 -14.01
C GLU A 9 -12.23 -20.50 -13.74
N ASP A 10 -11.29 -21.23 -13.13
CA ASP A 10 -11.45 -22.64 -12.74
C ASP A 10 -12.28 -22.80 -11.46
N GLU A 11 -12.73 -21.70 -10.85
CA GLU A 11 -13.57 -21.77 -9.67
C GLU A 11 -14.96 -22.32 -10.02
N ALA A 12 -15.19 -23.59 -9.68
CA ALA A 12 -16.43 -24.28 -9.95
C ALA A 12 -16.64 -25.47 -9.00
N CYS A 13 -17.86 -26.01 -9.00
CA CYS A 13 -18.17 -27.29 -8.39
C CYS A 13 -18.09 -28.41 -9.42
N TYR A 14 -17.11 -29.29 -9.26
CA TYR A 14 -16.85 -30.44 -10.12
C TYR A 14 -17.59 -31.68 -9.59
N SER A 15 -18.35 -32.33 -10.46
CA SER A 15 -18.96 -33.63 -10.19
C SER A 15 -18.06 -34.77 -10.69
N CYS A 16 -17.78 -35.71 -9.80
CA CYS A 16 -17.07 -36.95 -10.07
C CYS A 16 -18.05 -38.12 -10.04
N LEU A 17 -18.10 -38.88 -11.13
CA LEU A 17 -18.92 -40.09 -11.22
C LEU A 17 -18.00 -41.32 -11.26
N PHE A 18 -18.25 -42.28 -10.37
CA PHE A 18 -17.48 -43.52 -10.31
C PHE A 18 -18.40 -44.73 -10.08
N ASN A 19 -18.00 -45.87 -10.61
CA ASN A 19 -18.77 -47.12 -10.49
C ASN A 19 -18.14 -48.01 -9.41
N VAL A 20 -18.98 -48.53 -8.52
CA VAL A 20 -18.57 -49.48 -7.47
C VAL A 20 -19.38 -50.75 -7.65
N PHE A 21 -18.74 -51.89 -7.88
CA PHE A 21 -19.43 -53.17 -7.97
C PHE A 21 -19.66 -53.77 -6.57
N PRO A 22 -20.84 -54.36 -6.26
CA PRO A 22 -22.07 -54.43 -7.06
C PRO A 22 -23.01 -53.22 -6.87
N LEU A 23 -22.56 -52.18 -6.17
CA LEU A 23 -23.36 -51.03 -5.70
C LEU A 23 -23.81 -50.01 -6.78
N GLY A 24 -23.34 -50.14 -8.02
CA GLY A 24 -23.68 -49.24 -9.14
C GLY A 24 -22.86 -47.94 -9.18
N SER A 25 -23.37 -46.95 -9.93
CA SER A 25 -22.73 -45.64 -10.05
C SER A 25 -22.95 -44.79 -8.79
N ARG A 26 -21.94 -44.01 -8.43
CA ARG A 26 -21.98 -43.02 -7.35
C ARG A 26 -21.47 -41.69 -7.89
N GLU A 27 -22.16 -40.62 -7.51
CA GLU A 27 -21.76 -39.26 -7.81
C GLU A 27 -21.27 -38.58 -6.53
N ARG A 28 -20.19 -37.81 -6.65
CA ARG A 28 -19.67 -36.93 -5.59
C ARG A 28 -19.36 -35.57 -6.19
N GLN A 29 -19.68 -34.51 -5.47
CA GLN A 29 -19.37 -33.14 -5.86
C GLN A 29 -18.24 -32.58 -4.98
N ILE A 30 -17.32 -31.83 -5.58
CA ILE A 30 -16.28 -31.07 -4.90
C ILE A 30 -16.24 -29.65 -5.47
N CYS A 31 -16.23 -28.63 -4.61
CA CYS A 31 -16.14 -27.24 -5.05
C CYS A 31 -14.73 -26.71 -4.84
N LEU A 32 -14.13 -26.22 -5.92
CA LEU A 32 -12.88 -25.50 -5.89
C LEU A 32 -13.19 -24.03 -5.63
N ASN A 33 -12.52 -23.44 -4.64
CA ASN A 33 -12.69 -22.03 -4.28
C ASN A 33 -11.32 -21.37 -4.22
N ILE A 34 -11.16 -20.23 -4.91
CA ILE A 34 -9.84 -19.64 -5.11
C ILE A 34 -9.76 -18.34 -4.34
N LEU A 35 -8.69 -18.23 -3.56
CA LEU A 35 -8.38 -17.03 -2.80
C LEU A 35 -7.24 -16.29 -3.50
N THR A 36 -7.30 -14.97 -3.50
CA THR A 36 -6.18 -14.13 -3.97
C THR A 36 -6.20 -12.79 -3.25
N VAL A 37 -5.02 -12.20 -3.03
CA VAL A 37 -4.92 -10.86 -2.43
C VAL A 37 -3.67 -10.16 -2.96
N SER A 38 -3.81 -8.87 -3.26
CA SER A 38 -2.70 -7.99 -3.65
C SER A 38 -1.96 -7.47 -2.42
N GLU A 39 -0.81 -6.85 -2.65
CA GLU A 39 -0.15 -6.03 -1.63
C GLU A 39 -1.02 -4.83 -1.22
N LEU A 40 -0.85 -4.42 0.03
CA LEU A 40 -1.51 -3.23 0.57
C LEU A 40 -0.81 -1.96 0.06
N ARG A 41 -1.54 -1.19 -0.75
CA ARG A 41 -1.10 0.14 -1.18
C ARG A 41 -1.64 1.17 -0.21
N ALA A 42 -0.78 2.09 0.21
CA ALA A 42 -1.17 3.22 1.03
C ALA A 42 -0.37 4.46 0.60
N VAL A 43 -1.07 5.58 0.47
CA VAL A 43 -0.56 6.86 -0.02
C VAL A 43 -1.04 7.95 0.92
N LEU A 44 -0.12 8.83 1.31
CA LEU A 44 -0.42 10.06 2.02
C LEU A 44 -0.61 11.20 1.02
N GLN A 45 -1.66 11.99 1.22
CA GLN A 45 -1.91 13.23 0.52
C GLN A 45 -2.05 14.36 1.55
N SER A 46 -1.19 15.37 1.44
CA SER A 46 -1.37 16.66 2.12
C SER A 46 -2.05 17.61 1.15
N ASN A 47 -3.17 18.21 1.54
CA ASN A 47 -3.71 19.35 0.81
C ASN A 47 -3.03 20.63 1.37
N PRO A 48 -2.33 21.42 0.55
CA PRO A 48 -1.67 22.65 1.01
C PRO A 48 -2.65 23.67 1.60
N ASP A 49 -3.93 23.61 1.24
CA ASP A 49 -4.96 24.52 1.75
C ASP A 49 -5.57 24.07 3.09
N SER A 50 -5.25 22.85 3.54
CA SER A 50 -5.75 22.31 4.82
C SER A 50 -4.64 22.24 5.85
N GLU A 51 -4.57 23.25 6.72
CA GLU A 51 -3.69 23.20 7.87
C GLU A 51 -4.18 22.15 8.89
N GLY A 52 -3.29 21.26 9.32
CA GLY A 52 -3.50 20.39 10.48
C GLY A 52 -4.12 19.01 10.24
N PHE A 53 -4.53 18.66 9.01
CA PHE A 53 -4.98 17.29 8.70
C PHE A 53 -4.38 16.73 7.41
N LEU A 54 -4.30 15.40 7.33
CA LEU A 54 -3.79 14.66 6.18
C LEU A 54 -4.84 13.66 5.70
N THR A 55 -4.85 13.38 4.40
CA THR A 55 -5.69 12.33 3.82
C THR A 55 -4.84 11.10 3.54
N VAL A 56 -5.22 9.96 4.11
CA VAL A 56 -4.61 8.66 3.85
C VAL A 56 -5.54 7.89 2.92
N ILE A 57 -5.01 7.52 1.75
CA ILE A 57 -5.71 6.67 0.79
C ILE A 57 -5.03 5.33 0.77
N TYR A 58 -5.79 4.27 0.99
CA TYR A 58 -5.26 2.91 0.96
C TYR A 58 -6.16 1.98 0.17
N SER A 59 -5.54 1.01 -0.49
CA SER A 59 -6.20 0.15 -1.45
C SER A 59 -5.56 -1.23 -1.49
N ALA A 60 -6.42 -2.25 -1.56
CA ALA A 60 -6.02 -3.62 -1.81
C ALA A 60 -7.12 -4.34 -2.60
N MET A 61 -6.71 -5.32 -3.38
CA MET A 61 -7.60 -6.15 -4.21
C MET A 61 -7.54 -7.59 -3.72
N GLY A 62 -8.68 -8.27 -3.66
CA GLY A 62 -8.68 -9.68 -3.29
C GLY A 62 -10.00 -10.40 -3.53
N LYS A 63 -9.94 -11.72 -3.33
CA LYS A 63 -11.06 -12.65 -3.27
C LYS A 63 -10.87 -13.56 -2.06
N PRO A 64 -11.73 -13.48 -1.02
CA PRO A 64 -12.80 -12.48 -0.85
C PRO A 64 -12.25 -11.06 -0.71
N ALA A 65 -13.13 -10.06 -0.68
CA ALA A 65 -12.72 -8.67 -0.49
C ALA A 65 -11.89 -8.52 0.82
N PRO A 66 -10.69 -7.91 0.76
CA PRO A 66 -9.89 -7.68 1.96
C PRO A 66 -10.55 -6.66 2.88
N GLN A 67 -10.33 -6.80 4.18
CA GLN A 67 -10.76 -5.81 5.17
C GLN A 67 -9.59 -4.88 5.48
N ILE A 68 -9.80 -3.57 5.41
CA ILE A 68 -8.73 -2.59 5.64
C ILE A 68 -9.13 -1.58 6.71
N SER A 69 -8.24 -1.36 7.68
CA SER A 69 -8.47 -0.46 8.81
C SER A 69 -7.24 0.40 9.10
N LEU A 70 -7.49 1.61 9.60
CA LEU A 70 -6.44 2.54 10.05
C LEU A 70 -6.41 2.57 11.58
N SER A 71 -5.19 2.56 12.12
CA SER A 71 -4.92 2.62 13.56
C SER A 71 -3.88 3.71 13.85
N PRO A 72 -4.05 4.50 14.92
CA PRO A 72 -5.19 4.56 15.83
C PRO A 72 -6.48 5.10 15.19
N SER A 73 -7.65 4.57 15.55
CA SER A 73 -8.94 5.05 15.01
C SER A 73 -9.38 6.39 15.60
N GLN A 74 -8.83 6.78 16.75
CA GLN A 74 -9.14 8.04 17.44
C GLN A 74 -8.66 9.28 16.66
N VAL A 75 -7.76 9.11 15.70
CA VAL A 75 -7.21 10.21 14.89
C VAL A 75 -8.08 10.54 13.68
N LEU A 76 -9.08 9.70 13.39
CA LEU A 76 -10.02 9.90 12.30
C LEU A 76 -10.95 11.08 12.60
N MET A 77 -10.94 12.08 11.73
CA MET A 77 -11.81 13.25 11.89
C MET A 77 -13.28 12.93 11.61
N HIS A 78 -13.51 12.02 10.66
CA HIS A 78 -14.83 11.64 10.17
C HIS A 78 -14.88 10.13 9.92
N PRO A 79 -16.09 9.54 9.82
CA PRO A 79 -16.24 8.16 9.36
C PRO A 79 -15.51 7.96 8.02
N SER A 80 -14.77 6.86 7.96
CA SER A 80 -13.97 6.49 6.80
C SER A 80 -14.81 6.33 5.54
N LYS A 81 -14.35 6.89 4.42
CA LYS A 81 -15.01 6.71 3.12
C LYS A 81 -14.46 5.46 2.45
N GLU A 82 -15.31 4.48 2.19
CA GLU A 82 -14.93 3.21 1.56
C GLU A 82 -15.63 3.03 0.21
N TYR A 83 -14.86 2.63 -0.79
CA TYR A 83 -15.32 2.33 -2.13
C TYR A 83 -14.92 0.91 -2.49
N ARG A 84 -15.86 0.17 -3.09
CA ARG A 84 -15.64 -1.21 -3.54
C ARG A 84 -15.91 -1.29 -5.03
N ALA A 85 -14.92 -1.71 -5.79
CA ALA A 85 -15.03 -1.95 -7.23
C ALA A 85 -14.93 -3.46 -7.49
N GLN A 86 -15.92 -4.01 -8.20
CA GLN A 86 -15.87 -5.40 -8.66
C GLN A 86 -15.13 -5.46 -9.99
N ASN A 87 -14.12 -6.32 -10.07
CA ASN A 87 -13.32 -6.49 -11.27
C ASN A 87 -13.88 -7.64 -12.14
N PRO A 88 -13.63 -7.62 -13.47
CA PRO A 88 -14.09 -8.70 -14.37
C PRO A 88 -13.60 -10.09 -13.99
N ASN A 89 -12.42 -10.19 -13.36
CA ASN A 89 -11.85 -11.46 -12.88
C ASN A 89 -12.49 -11.98 -11.57
N GLY A 90 -13.57 -11.35 -11.10
CA GLY A 90 -14.28 -11.77 -9.88
C GLY A 90 -13.62 -11.34 -8.56
N THR A 91 -12.51 -10.61 -8.59
CA THR A 91 -11.92 -9.99 -7.40
C THR A 91 -12.63 -8.67 -7.06
N ILE A 92 -12.47 -8.22 -5.81
CA ILE A 92 -12.97 -6.94 -5.34
C ILE A 92 -11.79 -6.07 -4.93
N THR A 93 -11.70 -4.87 -5.51
CA THR A 93 -10.79 -3.82 -5.06
C THR A 93 -11.49 -2.97 -4.01
N VAL A 94 -10.90 -2.92 -2.81
CA VAL A 94 -11.34 -2.05 -1.72
C VAL A 94 -10.40 -0.85 -1.68
N THR A 95 -10.95 0.35 -1.75
CA THR A 95 -10.23 1.62 -1.61
C THR A 95 -10.89 2.44 -0.53
N LYS A 96 -10.10 2.91 0.44
CA LYS A 96 -10.61 3.65 1.58
C LYS A 96 -9.78 4.91 1.81
N MET A 97 -10.48 5.97 2.18
CA MET A 97 -9.95 7.32 2.31
C MET A 97 -10.33 7.88 3.68
N ASP A 98 -9.30 8.17 4.46
CA ASP A 98 -9.42 8.65 5.83
C ASP A 98 -8.74 10.00 5.98
N ASN A 99 -9.43 10.95 6.58
CA ASN A 99 -8.85 12.22 7.00
C ASN A 99 -8.41 12.11 8.47
N ILE A 100 -7.12 12.31 8.72
CA ILE A 100 -6.51 12.21 10.04
C ILE A 100 -6.07 13.59 10.55
N SER A 101 -6.37 13.89 11.82
CA SER A 101 -5.88 15.10 12.48
C SER A 101 -4.45 14.88 13.00
N LEU A 102 -3.51 15.74 12.59
CA LEU A 102 -2.13 15.69 13.07
C LEU A 102 -2.04 15.98 14.57
N GLU A 103 -2.85 16.92 15.06
CA GLU A 103 -2.94 17.24 16.48
C GLU A 103 -3.40 16.02 17.29
N ALA A 104 -4.41 15.29 16.82
CA ALA A 104 -4.88 14.08 17.48
C ALA A 104 -3.81 12.98 17.50
N VAL A 105 -3.06 12.81 16.39
CA VAL A 105 -1.94 11.86 16.33
C VAL A 105 -0.87 12.20 17.38
N TRP A 106 -0.43 13.46 17.43
CA TRP A 106 0.60 13.89 18.38
C TRP A 106 0.11 13.88 19.83
N SER A 107 -1.17 14.19 20.08
CA SER A 107 -1.79 14.11 21.41
C SER A 107 -1.81 12.67 21.95
N LEU A 108 -1.82 11.67 21.07
CA LEU A 108 -1.68 10.26 21.43
C LEU A 108 -0.22 9.81 21.58
N GLY A 109 0.75 10.71 21.41
CA GLY A 109 2.18 10.39 21.42
C GLY A 109 2.63 9.56 20.20
N GLN A 110 1.82 9.50 19.15
CA GLN A 110 2.11 8.77 17.92
C GLN A 110 2.80 9.69 16.91
N GLN A 111 3.70 9.13 16.10
CA GLN A 111 4.39 9.83 15.00
C GLN A 111 4.01 9.24 13.63
N ASN A 112 3.32 8.10 13.63
CA ASN A 112 2.98 7.32 12.46
C ASN A 112 1.53 6.84 12.60
N VAL A 113 0.90 6.51 11.48
CA VAL A 113 -0.33 5.72 11.44
C VAL A 113 -0.05 4.36 10.83
N ILE A 114 -0.87 3.37 11.17
CA ILE A 114 -0.71 2.00 10.69
C ILE A 114 -1.98 1.61 9.94
N VAL A 115 -1.82 1.17 8.69
CA VAL A 115 -2.91 0.58 7.92
C VAL A 115 -2.78 -0.93 7.99
N ARG A 116 -3.85 -1.60 8.41
CA ARG A 116 -3.92 -3.05 8.56
C ARG A 116 -4.86 -3.63 7.53
N MET A 117 -4.37 -4.61 6.77
CA MET A 117 -5.16 -5.44 5.87
C MET A 117 -5.33 -6.84 6.46
N ASP A 118 -6.58 -7.27 6.58
CA ASP A 118 -6.96 -8.62 6.98
C ASP A 118 -7.58 -9.37 5.81
N HIS A 119 -7.00 -10.52 5.47
CA HIS A 119 -7.45 -11.42 4.41
C HIS A 119 -7.08 -12.87 4.76
N PRO A 120 -7.93 -13.88 4.45
CA PRO A 120 -7.68 -15.27 4.85
C PRO A 120 -6.34 -15.87 4.38
N LEU A 121 -5.78 -15.35 3.28
CA LEU A 121 -4.45 -15.78 2.79
C LEU A 121 -3.28 -15.12 3.53
N ARG A 122 -3.43 -13.85 3.90
CA ARG A 122 -2.33 -13.03 4.43
C ARG A 122 -2.87 -11.82 5.17
N GLN A 123 -2.27 -11.54 6.32
CA GLN A 123 -2.40 -10.28 7.02
C GLN A 123 -1.18 -9.41 6.72
N GLU A 124 -1.40 -8.11 6.53
CA GLU A 124 -0.34 -7.16 6.18
C GLU A 124 -0.56 -5.85 6.93
N GLU A 125 0.52 -5.26 7.44
CA GLU A 125 0.51 -3.95 8.07
C GLU A 125 1.47 -3.01 7.35
N LYS A 126 1.04 -1.77 7.14
CA LYS A 126 1.86 -0.72 6.55
C LYS A 126 1.94 0.47 7.49
N ILE A 127 3.15 0.74 7.97
CA ILE A 127 3.44 1.90 8.79
C ILE A 127 3.63 3.09 7.86
N ILE A 128 2.92 4.17 8.15
CA ILE A 128 2.92 5.40 7.40
C ILE A 128 3.51 6.48 8.31
N PRO A 129 4.77 6.89 8.09
CA PRO A 129 5.39 7.93 8.88
C PRO A 129 4.82 9.30 8.54
N LEU A 130 4.46 10.06 9.57
CA LEU A 130 3.95 11.43 9.41
C LEU A 130 5.12 12.41 9.53
N SER A 131 6.05 12.35 8.58
CA SER A 131 7.08 13.39 8.46
C SER A 131 6.50 14.56 7.66
N LEU A 132 6.35 15.72 8.31
CA LEU A 132 6.10 16.98 7.62
C LEU A 132 7.36 17.27 6.78
N LYS A 133 7.32 17.00 5.47
CA LYS A 133 8.38 17.45 4.58
C LYS A 133 8.21 18.96 4.39
N GLN A 134 8.72 19.76 5.33
CA GLN A 134 9.08 21.14 5.05
C GLN A 134 10.35 21.10 4.19
N GLU A 135 10.17 20.93 2.90
CA GLU A 135 11.22 21.22 1.93
C GLU A 135 11.00 22.66 1.45
N SER A 136 11.21 23.62 2.35
CA SER A 136 11.56 24.98 1.94
C SER A 136 12.99 24.91 1.46
N SER A 137 13.16 24.67 0.16
CA SER A 137 14.45 24.83 -0.49
C SER A 137 14.73 26.32 -0.66
N GLU A 138 15.02 27.01 0.44
CA GLU A 138 15.87 28.19 0.41
C GLU A 138 17.23 27.76 0.94
N GLY A 139 18.10 27.34 0.03
CA GLY A 139 19.49 27.05 0.36
C GLY A 139 20.14 28.28 0.97
N PRO A 140 21.04 28.13 1.96
CA PRO A 140 21.75 29.26 2.53
C PRO A 140 22.65 29.89 1.46
N VAL A 141 22.37 31.15 1.11
CA VAL A 141 23.27 31.99 0.31
C VAL A 141 24.48 32.30 1.19
N PHE A 142 25.53 31.49 1.06
CA PHE A 142 26.83 31.78 1.66
C PHE A 142 27.54 32.86 0.83
N HIS A 143 27.39 34.12 1.24
CA HIS A 143 28.27 35.19 0.83
C HIS A 143 29.65 34.99 1.48
N TRP A 144 30.65 34.58 0.70
CA TRP A 144 32.05 34.78 1.11
C TRP A 144 32.43 36.24 0.80
N PRO A 145 33.07 36.95 1.73
CA PRO A 145 33.87 38.08 1.35
C PRO A 145 35.36 37.73 1.53
N VAL A 146 36.17 38.52 0.84
CA VAL A 146 37.54 38.90 1.23
C VAL A 146 38.70 38.25 0.44
N LEU A 147 39.10 39.02 -0.58
CA LEU A 147 40.46 39.49 -0.93
C LEU A 147 41.46 38.56 -1.65
N TYR A 148 41.68 38.89 -2.93
CA TYR A 148 43.00 38.90 -3.59
C TYR A 148 44.00 39.73 -2.75
N PRO A 149 45.33 39.46 -2.73
CA PRO A 149 46.10 39.53 -3.98
C PRO A 149 47.41 38.72 -4.10
N PHE A 150 48.02 38.86 -5.29
CA PHE A 150 49.43 38.64 -5.68
C PHE A 150 49.92 37.23 -6.08
N PHE A 151 49.89 37.02 -7.41
CA PHE A 151 51.05 36.68 -8.26
C PHE A 151 52.21 35.90 -7.62
N LEU A 152 52.38 34.66 -8.08
CA LEU A 152 53.68 34.12 -8.48
C LEU A 152 53.49 33.21 -9.68
N PHE A 153 53.80 33.76 -10.86
CA PHE A 153 53.99 33.02 -12.09
C PHE A 153 55.20 32.10 -11.93
N VAL A 154 54.98 30.79 -11.85
CA VAL A 154 56.03 29.84 -12.20
C VAL A 154 55.45 28.85 -13.19
N ARG A 155 55.74 29.09 -14.47
CA ARG A 155 55.56 28.12 -15.54
C ARG A 155 56.58 26.99 -15.33
N PHE A 156 56.10 25.76 -15.16
CA PHE A 156 56.90 24.57 -15.46
C PHE A 156 56.19 23.74 -16.53
N VAL A 157 56.66 23.97 -17.76
CA VAL A 157 56.98 22.99 -18.81
C VAL A 157 56.35 21.60 -18.65
N HIS A 158 55.35 21.34 -19.50
CA HIS A 158 55.17 20.16 -20.36
C HIS A 158 55.83 18.83 -19.92
N CYS A 159 55.02 17.83 -19.58
CA CYS A 159 55.23 16.47 -20.10
C CYS A 159 53.94 15.63 -20.02
N LEU A 160 53.43 15.24 -21.20
CA LEU A 160 52.53 14.09 -21.37
C LEU A 160 53.27 12.81 -20.97
N ILE A 161 52.59 11.92 -20.24
CA ILE A 161 52.42 10.49 -20.59
C ILE A 161 50.96 10.15 -20.32
#